data_AF-A0A2N7DHW5-F1
#
_entry.id   AF-A0A2N7DHW5-F1
#
_cell.length_a   1.000
_cell.length_b   1.000
_cell.length_c   1.000
_cell.angle_alpha   90.00
_cell.angle_beta   90.00
_cell.angle_gamma   90.00
#
_symmetry.space_group_name_H-M   'P 1'
#
loop_
_entity.id
_entity.type
_entity.pdbx_description
1 polymer ?
#
loop_
_entity_poly.entity_id
_entity_poly.type
_entity_poly.pdbx_seq_one_letter_code
_entity_poly.pdbx_strand_id
1 'polypeptide(L)' 'MSYLNLLLDDEAQQLVQDIISELNQDNGWFQMTTRVAAQIDNELKEQGYIGNVTWFSETDFIEQDIEYR' A
#
# COMPACT_ATOMS: atom_id res chain seq x y z
N MET A 1 8.13 16.49 -1.36
CA MET A 1 8.03 15.10 -0.87
C MET A 1 7.28 14.33 -1.92
N SER A 2 7.85 13.24 -2.45
CA SER A 2 7.15 12.39 -3.41
C SER A 2 6.21 11.48 -2.65
N TYR A 3 4.92 11.59 -2.95
CA TYR A 3 3.90 10.72 -2.41
C TYR A 3 3.64 9.57 -3.39
N LEU A 4 3.27 8.43 -2.82
CA LEU A 4 2.81 7.24 -3.52
C LEU A 4 1.37 6.99 -3.11
N ASN A 5 0.61 6.43 -4.02
CA ASN A 5 -0.75 5.97 -3.77
C ASN A 5 -0.73 4.45 -3.78
N LEU A 6 -1.34 3.84 -2.77
CA LEU A 6 -1.45 2.39 -2.65
C LEU A 6 -2.92 1.98 -2.71
N LEU A 7 -3.21 1.00 -3.56
CA LEU A 7 -4.49 0.32 -3.58
C LEU A 7 -4.30 -1.06 -2.94
N LEU A 8 -5.08 -1.29 -1.90
CA LEU A 8 -5.10 -2.54 -1.12
C LEU A 8 -6.47 -3.18 -1.29
N ASP A 9 -6.52 -4.51 -1.38
CA ASP A 9 -7.78 -5.24 -1.27
C ASP A 9 -8.26 -5.31 0.19
N ASP A 10 -9.47 -5.83 0.39
CA ASP A 10 -10.11 -5.85 1.71
C ASP A 10 -9.30 -6.66 2.75
N GLU A 11 -8.57 -7.70 2.31
CA GLU A 11 -7.76 -8.54 3.18
C GLU A 11 -6.48 -7.81 3.59
N ALA A 12 -5.75 -7.26 2.63
CA ALA A 12 -4.55 -6.46 2.90
C ALA A 12 -4.88 -5.24 3.76
N GLN A 13 -6.02 -4.56 3.51
CA GLN A 13 -6.47 -3.43 4.34
C GLN A 13 -6.70 -3.84 5.80
N GLN A 14 -7.27 -5.02 6.06
CA GLN A 14 -7.45 -5.50 7.43
C GLN A 14 -6.11 -5.79 8.11
N LEU A 15 -5.15 -6.37 7.38
CA LEU A 15 -3.83 -6.70 7.93
C LEU A 15 -3.02 -5.46 8.30
N VAL A 16 -3.09 -4.41 7.49
CA VAL A 16 -2.34 -3.17 7.74
C VAL A 16 -3.20 -2.02 8.24
N GLN A 17 -4.38 -2.33 8.78
CA GLN A 17 -5.37 -1.35 9.23
C GLN A 17 -4.77 -0.32 10.17
N ASP A 18 -3.93 -0.76 11.10
CA ASP A 18 -3.27 0.10 12.08
C ASP A 18 -2.38 1.16 11.40
N ILE A 19 -1.70 0.79 10.30
CA ILE A 19 -0.82 1.70 9.54
C ILE A 19 -1.64 2.64 8.66
N ILE A 20 -2.64 2.12 7.95
CA ILE A 20 -3.40 2.91 6.97
C ILE A 20 -4.47 3.80 7.61
N SER A 21 -4.86 3.54 8.86
CA SER A 21 -5.85 4.33 9.60
C SER A 21 -5.46 5.80 9.78
N GLU A 22 -4.16 6.10 9.79
CA GLU A 22 -3.62 7.46 9.91
C GLU A 22 -3.38 8.13 8.55
N LEU A 23 -3.60 7.42 7.44
CA LEU A 23 -3.32 7.90 6.09
C LEU A 23 -4.53 8.57 5.45
N ASN A 24 -4.24 9.47 4.51
CA ASN A 24 -5.28 10.05 3.67
C ASN A 24 -5.72 9.03 2.64
N GLN A 25 -7.02 8.73 2.62
CA GLN A 25 -7.65 7.88 1.61
C GLN A 25 -8.44 8.76 0.63
N ASP A 26 -8.21 8.58 -0.67
CA ASP A 26 -8.99 9.21 -1.74
C ASP A 26 -9.37 8.17 -2.80
N ASN A 27 -10.67 8.01 -3.07
CA ASN A 27 -11.21 7.04 -4.03
C ASN A 27 -10.64 5.60 -3.90
N GLY A 28 -10.40 5.14 -2.67
CA GLY A 28 -9.83 3.82 -2.39
C GLY A 28 -8.30 3.76 -2.37
N TRP A 29 -7.62 4.81 -2.81
CA TRP A 29 -6.17 4.92 -2.77
C TRP A 29 -5.68 5.55 -1.47
N PHE A 30 -4.68 4.94 -0.85
CA PHE A 30 -4.02 5.48 0.33
C PHE A 30 -2.78 6.26 -0.08
N GLN A 31 -2.80 7.57 0.18
CA GLN A 31 -1.65 8.43 -0.08
C GLN A 31 -0.64 8.31 1.06
N MET A 32 0.61 8.00 0.71
CA MET A 32 1.67 7.74 1.68
C MET A 32 3.06 8.11 1.14
N THR A 33 4.07 7.96 1.99
CA THR A 33 5.47 8.11 1.57
C THR A 33 6.08 6.74 1.25
N THR A 34 7.20 6.73 0.52
CA THR A 34 7.99 5.51 0.26
C THR A 34 8.35 4.73 1.53
N ARG A 35 8.59 5.42 2.65
CA ARG A 35 8.88 4.80 3.94
C ARG A 35 7.69 4.03 4.49
N VAL A 36 6.49 4.62 4.44
CA VAL A 36 5.25 3.97 4.90
C VAL A 36 4.92 2.79 3.99
N ALA A 37 5.13 2.94 2.69
CA ALA A 37 4.89 1.88 1.73
C ALA A 37 5.81 0.66 2.00
N ALA A 38 7.08 0.88 2.31
CA ALA A 38 8.00 -0.19 2.73
C ALA A 38 7.59 -0.84 4.07
N GLN A 39 6.96 -0.08 4.97
CA GLN A 39 6.43 -0.63 6.22
C GLN A 39 5.22 -1.54 5.97
N ILE A 40 4.29 -1.13 5.10
CA ILE A 40 3.15 -1.93 4.68
C ILE A 40 3.61 -3.22 3.99
N ASP A 41 4.60 -3.13 3.09
CA ASP A 41 5.17 -4.30 2.41
C ASP A 41 5.76 -5.32 3.39
N ASN A 42 6.47 -4.85 4.41
CA ASN A 42 7.00 -5.73 5.45
C ASN A 42 5.88 -6.37 6.29
N GLU A 43 4.89 -5.58 6.71
CA GLU A 43 3.77 -6.09 7.50
C GLU A 43 2.98 -7.16 6.74
N LEU A 44 2.65 -6.92 5.46
CA LEU A 44 1.97 -7.90 4.61
C LEU A 44 2.78 -9.21 4.50
N LYS A 45 4.10 -9.13 4.34
CA LYS A 45 4.98 -10.31 4.31
C LYS A 45 5.03 -11.03 5.64
N GLU A 46 5.14 -10.31 6.75
CA GLU A 46 5.20 -10.89 8.09
C GLU A 46 3.90 -11.59 8.48
N GLN A 47 2.75 -11.03 8.06
CA GLN A 47 1.44 -11.64 8.24
C GLN A 47 1.17 -12.80 7.27
N GLY A 48 2.06 -13.04 6.29
CA GLY A 48 1.91 -14.10 5.30
C GLY A 48 0.76 -13.86 4.32
N TYR A 49 0.49 -12.59 4.01
CA TYR A 49 -0.52 -12.20 3.03
C TYR A 49 -0.26 -12.84 1.66
N ILE A 50 -1.31 -13.36 1.03
CA ILE A 50 -1.26 -13.93 -0.32
C ILE A 50 -2.29 -13.20 -1.17
N GLY A 51 -1.82 -12.42 -2.13
CA GLY A 51 -2.68 -11.59 -2.98
C GLY A 51 -1.89 -10.51 -3.69
N ASN A 52 -2.60 -9.49 -4.19
CA ASN A 52 -2.01 -8.44 -5.02
C ASN A 52 -2.26 -7.08 -4.39
N VAL A 53 -1.30 -6.17 -4.54
CA VAL A 53 -1.49 -4.74 -4.21
C VAL A 53 -0.94 -3.89 -5.34
N THR A 54 -1.56 -2.74 -5.60
CA THR A 54 -1.17 -1.85 -6.70
C THR A 54 -0.58 -0.57 -6.14
N TRP A 55 0.63 -0.24 -6.58
CA TRP A 55 1.38 0.95 -6.20
C TRP A 55 1.37 1.92 -7.36
N PHE A 56 1.08 3.19 -7.09
CA PHE A 56 1.10 4.24 -8.09
C PHE A 56 1.94 5.43 -7.62
N SER A 57 2.98 5.76 -8.38
CA SER A 57 3.77 6.98 -8.21
C SER A 57 3.22 8.07 -9.12
N GLU A 58 2.59 9.10 -8.56
CA GLU A 58 2.17 10.29 -9.31
C GLU A 58 3.35 11.08 -9.88
N THR A 59 4.51 11.00 -9.22
CA THR A 59 5.70 11.76 -9.64
C THR A 59 6.33 11.16 -10.90
N ASP A 60 6.39 9.84 -10.95
CA ASP A 60 7.01 9.12 -12.06
C ASP A 60 5.98 8.59 -13.08
N PHE A 61 4.69 8.73 -12.77
CA PHE A 61 3.56 8.11 -13.50
C PHE A 61 3.75 6.61 -13.71
N ILE A 62 4.29 5.94 -12.69
CA ILE A 62 4.55 4.50 -12.69
C ILE A 62 3.48 3.81 -11.85
N GLU A 63 2.82 2.83 -12.44
CA GLU A 63 1.97 1.87 -11.75
C GLU A 63 2.71 0.53 -11.67
N GLN A 64 2.69 -0.09 -10.49
CA GLN A 64 3.34 -1.36 -10.23
C GLN A 64 2.44 -2.25 -9.37
N ASP A 65 2.10 -3.43 -9.91
CA ASP A 65 1.46 -4.48 -9.14
C ASP A 65 2.51 -5.34 -8.43
N ILE A 66 2.30 -5.58 -7.14
CA ILE A 66 3.11 -6.48 -6.33
C ILE A 66 2.24 -7.66 -5.93
N GLU A 67 2.68 -8.85 -6.31
CA GLU A 67 2.05 -10.11 -5.94
C GLU A 67 2.80 -10.75 -4.77
N TYR A 68 2.07 -11.12 -3.72
CA TYR A 68 2.55 -11.81 -2.54
C TYR A 68 2.12 -13.28 -2.60
N ARG A 69 3.06 -14.20 -2.37
CA ARG A 69 2.88 -15.67 -2.44
C ARG A 69 3.71 -16.37 -1.38
#